data_AF-A0A6J5UPN5-F1
#
_entry.id   AF-A0A6J5UPN5-F1
#
_cell.length_a   1.000
_cell.length_b   1.000
_cell.length_c   1.000
_cell.angle_alpha   90.00
_cell.angle_beta   90.00
_cell.angle_gamma   90.00
#
_symmetry.space_group_name_H-M   'P 1'
#
loop_
_entity.id
_entity.type
_entity.pdbx_description
1 polymer ?
#
loop_
_entity_poly.entity_id
_entity_poly.type
_entity_poly.pdbx_seq_one_letter_code
_entity_poly.pdbx_strand_id
1 'polypeptide(L)'
;MGRVLKLDSIENGKTWKGYDMLIFNTWHWWLHKGRLQSLRWDYIEAGGKVLKDMDRLDACREGLTTWSKWVNSNVHPNNTKVFFQGISPTHNKL
;
A
#
# COMPACT_ATOMS: atom_id res chain seq x y z
N MET A 1 16.97 -12.74 6.50
CA MET A 1 16.45 -11.36 6.40
C MET A 1 15.02 -11.37 6.95
N GLY A 2 14.57 -10.28 7.59
CA GLY A 2 13.20 -10.16 8.13
C GLY A 2 12.15 -9.92 7.04
N ARG A 3 10.91 -9.62 7.43
CA ARG A 3 9.81 -9.29 6.48
C ARG A 3 10.10 -7.97 5.77
N VAL A 4 9.90 -7.93 4.47
CA VAL A 4 10.14 -6.75 3.63
C VAL A 4 8.82 -6.25 3.08
N LEU A 5 8.48 -4.99 3.35
CA LEU A 5 7.43 -4.29 2.64
C LEU A 5 7.99 -3.76 1.32
N LYS A 6 7.65 -4.42 0.21
CA LYS A 6 8.09 -4.03 -1.13
C LYS A 6 7.10 -3.06 -1.76
N LEU A 7 7.50 -1.80 -1.93
CA LEU A 7 6.62 -0.71 -2.34
C LEU A 7 6.41 -0.66 -3.86
N ASP A 8 7.32 -1.24 -4.63
CA ASP A 8 7.32 -1.26 -6.09
C ASP A 8 6.75 -2.57 -6.68
N SER A 9 6.03 -3.37 -5.88
CA SER A 9 5.44 -4.64 -6.30
C SER A 9 4.01 -4.85 -5.78
N ILE A 10 3.16 -5.44 -6.61
CA ILE A 10 1.82 -5.94 -6.26
C ILE A 10 1.66 -7.35 -6.83
N GLU A 11 2.17 -8.34 -6.12
CA GLU A 11 2.07 -9.75 -6.53
C GLU A 11 0.63 -10.28 -6.38
N ASN A 12 -0.06 -9.85 -5.34
CA ASN A 12 -1.41 -10.29 -5.01
C ASN A 12 -2.49 -9.71 -5.94
N GLY A 13 -2.17 -8.77 -6.82
CA GLY A 13 -3.17 -8.10 -7.65
C GLY A 13 -3.97 -9.02 -8.57
N LYS A 14 -3.42 -10.20 -8.92
CA LYS A 14 -4.14 -11.20 -9.73
C LYS A 14 -5.49 -11.60 -9.12
N THR A 15 -5.62 -11.60 -7.80
CA THR A 15 -6.88 -11.97 -7.12
C THR A 15 -7.96 -10.91 -7.26
N TRP A 16 -7.62 -9.66 -7.61
CA TRP A 16 -8.59 -8.57 -7.75
C TRP A 16 -9.22 -8.49 -9.14
N LYS A 17 -8.76 -9.30 -10.10
CA LYS A 17 -9.29 -9.29 -11.47
C LYS A 17 -10.64 -9.98 -11.54
N GLY A 18 -11.54 -9.45 -12.38
CA GLY A 18 -12.85 -10.05 -12.66
C GLY A 18 -13.98 -9.62 -11.72
N TYR A 19 -13.71 -8.80 -10.71
CA TYR A 19 -14.77 -8.18 -9.90
C TYR A 19 -15.37 -6.96 -10.61
N ASP A 20 -16.69 -6.76 -10.46
CA ASP A 20 -17.39 -5.58 -10.98
C ASP A 20 -17.09 -4.31 -10.17
N MET A 21 -16.69 -4.47 -8.91
CA MET A 21 -16.36 -3.37 -8.00
C MET A 21 -15.16 -3.71 -7.14
N LEU A 22 -14.22 -2.78 -7.06
CA LEU A 22 -13.06 -2.84 -6.17
C LEU A 22 -13.04 -1.59 -5.28
N ILE A 23 -12.97 -1.79 -3.97
CA ILE A 23 -12.85 -0.72 -2.98
C ILE A 23 -11.54 -0.95 -2.23
N PHE A 24 -10.60 -0.02 -2.38
CA PHE A 24 -9.31 -0.06 -1.71
C PHE A 24 -9.24 0.97 -0.61
N ASN A 25 -8.40 0.73 0.40
CA ASN A 25 -8.04 1.72 1.40
C ASN A 25 -6.60 1.49 1.85
N THR A 26 -5.90 2.56 2.23
CA THR A 26 -4.66 2.45 2.99
C THR A 26 -4.40 3.71 3.81
N TRP A 27 -4.03 3.56 5.08
CA TRP A 27 -3.61 4.69 5.93
C TRP A 27 -2.87 4.25 7.20
N HIS A 28 -3.56 3.57 8.12
CA HIS A 28 -3.12 3.45 9.51
C HIS A 28 -1.70 2.92 9.71
N TRP A 29 -1.28 1.95 8.88
CA TRP A 29 0.05 1.33 9.04
C TRP A 29 1.19 2.23 8.57
N TRP A 30 0.95 3.20 7.68
CA TRP A 30 1.99 4.12 7.24
C TRP A 30 2.51 4.96 8.40
N LEU A 31 1.73 5.21 9.45
CA LEU A 31 2.18 6.01 10.59
C LEU A 31 3.01 5.21 11.61
N HIS A 32 3.09 3.89 11.48
CA HIS A 32 3.80 3.05 12.44
C HIS A 32 5.32 3.26 12.35
N LYS A 33 5.96 3.43 13.52
CA LYS A 33 7.42 3.51 13.68
C LYS A 33 7.90 2.59 14.81
N GLY A 34 9.20 2.25 14.81
CA GLY A 34 9.82 1.43 15.85
C GLY A 34 9.13 0.07 16.01
N ARG A 35 8.76 -0.29 17.25
CA ARG A 35 8.11 -1.59 17.55
C ARG A 35 6.83 -1.81 16.75
N LEU A 36 6.04 -0.77 16.48
CA LEU A 36 4.79 -0.89 15.74
C LEU A 36 5.01 -1.23 14.25
N GLN A 37 6.12 -0.75 13.67
CA GLN A 37 6.52 -1.14 12.32
C GLN A 37 6.84 -2.63 12.27
N SER A 38 7.68 -3.10 13.20
CA SER A 38 8.10 -4.49 13.33
C SER A 38 6.96 -5.46 13.63
N LEU A 39 5.72 -5.01 13.86
CA LEU A 39 4.56 -5.90 13.87
C LEU A 39 4.16 -6.32 12.44
N ARG A 40 4.45 -5.50 11.43
CA ARG A 40 4.06 -5.70 10.04
C ARG A 40 5.25 -6.02 9.12
N TRP A 41 6.33 -5.26 9.20
CA TRP A 41 7.54 -5.46 8.40
C TRP A 41 8.79 -5.00 9.16
N ASP A 42 9.92 -5.59 8.81
CA ASP A 42 11.23 -5.31 9.41
C ASP A 42 12.06 -4.36 8.53
N TYR A 43 11.80 -4.39 7.21
CA TYR A 43 12.48 -3.57 6.21
C TYR A 43 11.48 -3.06 5.16
N ILE A 44 11.88 -2.03 4.42
CA ILE A 44 11.16 -1.47 3.28
C ILE A 44 12.05 -1.59 2.06
N GLU A 45 11.50 -2.07 0.94
CA GLU A 45 12.19 -2.10 -0.36
C GLU A 45 11.51 -1.15 -1.34
N ALA A 46 12.32 -0.30 -1.97
CA ALA A 46 11.89 0.58 -3.05
C ALA A 46 13.03 0.75 -4.06
N GLY A 47 12.76 0.54 -5.35
CA GLY A 47 13.75 0.70 -6.42
C GLY A 47 14.95 -0.23 -6.24
N GLY A 48 14.72 -1.45 -5.74
CA GLY A 48 15.75 -2.44 -5.45
C GLY A 48 16.66 -2.15 -4.26
N LYS A 49 16.40 -1.09 -3.49
CA LYS A 49 17.13 -0.77 -2.24
C LYS A 49 16.34 -1.23 -1.03
N VAL A 50 16.98 -2.00 -0.16
CA VAL A 50 16.41 -2.45 1.11
C VAL A 50 16.85 -1.51 2.24
N LEU A 51 15.88 -0.88 2.90
CA LEU A 51 16.08 0.07 3.98
C LEU A 51 15.46 -0.47 5.27
N LYS A 52 16.07 -0.18 6.42
CA LYS A 52 15.45 -0.49 7.73
C LYS A 52 14.24 0.41 8.00
N ASP A 53 14.30 1.65 7.51
CA ASP A 53 13.25 2.63 7.65
C ASP A 53 13.26 3.65 6.49
N MET A 54 12.13 4.33 6.27
CA MET A 54 11.91 5.37 5.26
C MET A 54 10.89 6.41 5.79
N ASP A 55 10.91 7.64 5.27
CA ASP A 55 9.83 8.59 5.51
C ASP A 55 8.45 7.99 5.15
N ARG A 56 7.44 8.30 5.97
CA ARG A 56 6.12 7.65 5.87
C ARG A 56 5.29 8.17 4.71
N LEU A 57 5.42 9.45 4.39
CA LEU A 57 4.72 10.04 3.26
C LEU A 57 5.38 9.60 1.97
N ASP A 58 6.70 9.48 1.93
CA ASP A 58 7.41 8.95 0.77
C ASP A 58 7.07 7.46 0.55
N ALA A 59 7.08 6.64 1.60
CA ALA A 59 6.70 5.24 1.51
C ALA A 59 5.23 5.06 1.04
N CYS A 60 4.31 5.86 1.59
CA CYS A 60 2.91 5.86 1.19
C CYS A 60 2.75 6.29 -0.28
N ARG A 61 3.45 7.36 -0.70
CA ARG A 61 3.43 7.86 -2.08
C ARG A 61 3.93 6.80 -3.06
N GLU A 62 5.03 6.12 -2.75
CA GLU A 62 5.59 5.06 -3.60
C GLU A 62 4.60 3.90 -3.74
N GLY A 63 4.07 3.39 -2.62
CA GLY A 63 3.09 2.30 -2.64
C GLY A 63 1.81 2.64 -3.39
N LEU A 64 1.27 3.86 -3.21
CA LEU A 64 0.10 4.34 -3.97
C LEU A 64 0.39 4.53 -5.46
N THR A 65 1.61 4.92 -5.82
CA THR A 65 2.03 5.04 -7.22
C THR A 65 2.10 3.68 -7.89
N THR A 66 2.61 2.66 -7.20
CA THR A 66 2.59 1.28 -7.69
C THR A 66 1.16 0.75 -7.83
N TRP A 67 0.30 1.01 -6.84
CA TRP A 67 -1.11 0.64 -6.91
C TRP A 67 -1.86 1.31 -8.06
N SER A 68 -1.67 2.61 -8.28
CA SER A 68 -2.35 3.33 -9.37
C SER A 68 -1.91 2.82 -10.75
N LYS A 69 -0.62 2.53 -10.93
CA LYS A 69 -0.10 1.88 -12.14
C LYS A 69 -0.70 0.49 -12.35
N TRP A 70 -0.84 -0.29 -11.27
CA TRP A 70 -1.49 -1.60 -11.34
C TRP A 70 -2.93 -1.48 -11.80
N VAL A 71 -3.72 -0.55 -11.21
CA VAL A 71 -5.11 -0.30 -11.61
C VAL A 71 -5.19 0.08 -13.09
N ASN A 72 -4.40 1.08 -13.51
CA ASN A 72 -4.40 1.56 -14.90
C ASN A 72 -4.06 0.45 -15.91
N SER A 73 -3.22 -0.51 -15.52
CA SER A 73 -2.76 -1.58 -16.41
C SER A 73 -3.66 -2.82 -16.41
N ASN A 74 -4.50 -3.00 -15.38
CA ASN A 74 -5.22 -4.25 -15.15
C ASN A 74 -6.74 -4.12 -15.06
N VAL A 75 -7.28 -2.90 -14.95
CA VAL A 75 -8.70 -2.65 -14.77
C VAL A 75 -9.29 -1.95 -15.98
N HIS A 76 -10.36 -2.53 -16.54
CA HIS A 76 -11.14 -1.91 -17.59
C HIS A 76 -12.35 -1.19 -17.00
N PRO A 77 -12.48 0.15 -17.15
CA PRO A 77 -13.51 0.95 -16.47
C PRO A 77 -14.95 0.67 -16.94
N ASN A 78 -15.10 0.00 -18.08
CA ASN A 78 -16.39 -0.48 -18.58
C ASN A 78 -16.91 -1.70 -17.81
N ASN A 79 -16.01 -2.48 -17.20
CA ASN A 79 -16.34 -3.74 -16.54
C ASN A 79 -16.26 -3.59 -15.02
N THR A 80 -15.28 -2.84 -14.53
CA THR A 80 -15.01 -2.72 -13.10
C THR A 80 -14.98 -1.26 -12.67
N LYS A 81 -15.69 -0.94 -11.60
CA LYS A 81 -15.59 0.36 -10.91
C LYS A 81 -14.59 0.29 -9.77
N VAL A 82 -13.72 1.29 -9.69
CA VAL A 82 -12.68 1.36 -8.64
C VAL A 82 -12.95 2.56 -7.75
N PHE A 83 -12.96 2.31 -6.45
CA PHE A 83 -13.07 3.33 -5.42
C PHE A 83 -11.86 3.24 -4.48
N PHE A 84 -11.49 4.40 -3.93
CA PHE A 84 -10.50 4.47 -2.88
C PHE A 84 -11.11 5.18 -1.68
N GLN A 85 -11.25 4.45 -0.57
CA GLN A 85 -11.72 5.00 0.69
C GLN A 85 -10.62 5.88 1.29
N GLY A 86 -10.98 7.12 1.64
CA GLY A 86 -10.09 8.07 2.29
C GLY A 86 -9.60 7.61 3.67
N ILE A 87 -8.82 8.49 4.29
CA ILE A 87 -8.21 8.26 5.59
C ILE A 87 -9.27 8.03 6.68
N SER A 88 -9.22 6.88 7.32
CA SER A 88 -10.01 6.61 8.52
C SER A 88 -9.43 7.36 9.73
N PRO A 89 -10.24 8.13 10.47
CA PRO A 89 -9.77 8.93 11.59
C PRO A 89 -9.29 8.05 12.75
N THR A 90 -8.33 8.56 13.52
CA THR A 90 -7.91 7.97 14.79
C THR A 90 -8.47 8.79 15.95
N HIS A 91 -9.15 8.14 16.88
CA HIS A 91 -9.75 8.80 18.06
C HIS A 91 -8.80 8.78 19.26
N ASN A 92 -7.63 9.40 19.09
CA ASN A 92 -6.70 9.58 20.21
C ASN A 92 -7.05 10.86 20.97
N LYS A 93 -6.94 10.82 22.29
CA LYS A 93 -6.91 12.06 23.08
C LYS A 93 -5.58 12.75 22.81
N LEU A 94 -5.64 14.06 22.50
CA LEU A 94 -4.49 14.94 22.48
C LEU A 94 -3.83 14.99 23.87
#